data_AF-A0A7X6ZT97-F1
#
_entry.id   AF-A0A7X6ZT97-F1
#
_cell.length_a   1.000
_cell.length_b   1.000
_cell.length_c   1.000
_cell.angle_alpha   90.00
_cell.angle_beta   90.00
_cell.angle_gamma   90.00
#
_symmetry.space_group_name_H-M   'P 1'
#
loop_
_entity.id
_entity.type
_entity.pdbx_description
1 polymer ?
#
loop_
_entity_poly.entity_id
_entity_poly.type
_entity_poly.pdbx_seq_one_letter_code
_entity_poly.pdbx_strand_id
1 'polypeptide(L)' 'MNKIKNWKKQFAVIYTGQAFSLLGSAVVQFAIIWWLTVQTESAITLTIASIVAFLPNMLIGPFAGVWIDRYNR' A
#
# COMPACT_ATOMS: atom_id res chain seq x y z
N MET A 1 -11.02 -26.61 -21.16
CA MET A 1 -11.41 -25.23 -20.77
C MET A 1 -12.67 -25.28 -19.91
N ASN A 2 -12.54 -25.48 -18.60
CA ASN A 2 -13.68 -25.37 -17.69
C ASN A 2 -13.93 -23.88 -17.42
N LYS A 3 -15.05 -23.36 -17.93
CA LYS A 3 -15.50 -21.98 -17.69
C LYS A 3 -15.53 -21.72 -16.19
N ILE A 4 -14.92 -20.60 -15.80
CA ILE A 4 -14.86 -20.07 -14.44
C ILE A 4 -16.31 -19.79 -13.98
N LYS A 5 -16.97 -20.81 -13.42
CA LYS A 5 -18.39 -20.72 -13.04
C LYS A 5 -18.61 -19.76 -11.86
N ASN A 6 -17.53 -19.31 -11.19
CA ASN A 6 -17.57 -18.56 -9.93
C ASN A 6 -16.60 -17.36 -9.89
N TRP A 7 -16.23 -16.74 -11.02
CA TRP A 7 -15.23 -15.65 -11.05
C TRP A 7 -15.64 -14.49 -10.13
N LYS A 8 -16.94 -14.19 -10.03
CA LYS A 8 -17.49 -13.16 -9.13
C LYS A 8 -17.19 -13.47 -7.66
N LYS A 9 -17.31 -14.74 -7.26
CA LYS A 9 -17.03 -15.18 -5.89
C LYS A 9 -15.53 -15.12 -5.60
N GLN A 10 -14.68 -15.56 -6.54
CA GLN A 10 -13.23 -15.47 -6.38
C GLN A 10 -12.77 -14.01 -6.31
N PHE A 11 -13.29 -13.15 -7.18
CA PHE A 11 -13.03 -11.71 -7.15
C PHE A 11 -13.46 -11.11 -5.81
N ALA A 12 -14.67 -11.40 -5.34
CA ALA A 12 -15.16 -10.90 -4.06
C ALA A 12 -14.23 -11.30 -2.90
N VAL A 13 -13.79 -12.56 -2.83
CA VAL A 13 -12.87 -13.02 -1.78
C VAL A 13 -11.53 -12.27 -1.84
N ILE A 14 -10.92 -12.16 -3.01
CA ILE A 14 -9.64 -11.47 -3.20
C ILE A 14 -9.78 -9.98 -2.84
N TYR A 15 -10.83 -9.34 -3.35
CA TYR A 15 -11.04 -7.92 -3.19
C TYR A 15 -11.37 -7.55 -1.74
N THR A 16 -12.18 -8.36 -1.05
CA THR A 16 -12.43 -8.17 0.38
C THR A 16 -11.15 -8.33 1.19
N GLY A 17 -10.33 -9.36 0.91
CA GLY A 17 -9.02 -9.52 1.57
C GLY A 17 -8.08 -8.35 1.32
N GLN A 18 -8.08 -7.81 0.10
CA GLN A 18 -7.32 -6.62 -0.26
C GLN A 18 -7.82 -5.39 0.50
N ALA A 19 -9.15 -5.19 0.58
CA ALA A 19 -9.73 -4.08 1.31
C ALA A 19 -9.35 -4.10 2.80
N PHE A 20 -9.46 -5.26 3.46
CA PHE A 20 -9.01 -5.41 4.86
C PHE A 20 -7.51 -5.13 5.03
N SER A 21 -6.68 -5.63 4.11
CA SER A 21 -5.23 -5.38 4.14
C SER A 21 -4.89 -3.89 3.99
N LEU A 22 -5.59 -3.19 3.09
CA LEU A 22 -5.42 -1.75 2.89
C LEU A 22 -5.88 -0.96 4.12
N LEU A 23 -7.02 -1.34 4.72
CA LEU A 23 -7.51 -0.71 5.95
C LEU A 23 -6.53 -0.89 7.10
N GLY A 24 -6.02 -2.10 7.32
CA GLY A 24 -5.01 -2.36 8.35
C GLY A 24 -3.74 -1.54 8.14
N SER A 25 -3.29 -1.44 6.89
CA SER A 25 -2.13 -0.61 6.52
C SER A 25 -2.36 0.87 6.83
N ALA A 26 -3.55 1.40 6.52
CA ALA A 26 -3.92 2.78 6.81
C ALA A 26 -3.95 3.07 8.33
N VAL A 27 -4.47 2.15 9.13
CA VAL A 27 -4.49 2.28 10.60
C VAL A 27 -3.06 2.31 11.15
N VAL A 28 -2.19 1.42 10.70
CA VAL A 28 -0.78 1.40 11.13
C VAL A 28 -0.07 2.68 10.70
N GLN A 29 -0.29 3.15 9.48
CA GLN A 29 0.31 4.40 9.00
C GLN A 29 -0.12 5.60 9.86
N PHE A 30 -1.40 5.69 10.21
CA PHE A 30 -1.89 6.72 11.13
C PHE A 30 -1.23 6.61 12.51
N ALA A 31 -1.16 5.40 13.07
CA ALA A 31 -0.57 5.15 14.38
C ALA A 31 0.91 5.56 14.45
N ILE A 32 1.68 5.29 13.39
CA ILE A 32 3.10 5.70 13.31
C ILE A 32 3.24 7.22 13.35
N ILE A 33 2.45 7.95 12.55
CA ILE A 33 2.49 9.42 12.51
C ILE A 33 2.08 10.00 13.86
N TRP A 34 1.02 9.46 14.47
CA TRP A 34 0.59 9.85 15.80
C TRP A 34 1.68 9.62 16.85
N TRP A 35 2.29 8.43 16.84
CA TRP A 35 3.35 8.09 17.77
C TRP A 35 4.57 9.01 17.62
N LEU A 36 5.02 9.28 16.39
CA LEU A 36 6.12 10.22 16.13
C LEU A 36 5.81 11.64 16.63
N THR A 37 4.55 12.06 16.47
CA THR A 37 4.09 13.38 16.96
C THR A 37 4.26 13.47 18.47
N VAL A 38 3.77 12.46 19.21
CA VAL A 38 3.85 12.43 20.68
C VAL A 38 5.28 12.28 21.17
N GLN A 39 6.12 11.50 20.49
CA GLN A 39 7.49 11.25 20.96
C GLN A 39 8.48 12.38 20.65
N THR A 40 8.30 13.09 19.54
CA THR A 40 9.29 14.07 19.08
C THR A 40 8.83 15.50 19.15
N GLU A 41 7.51 15.73 19.22
CA GLU A 41 6.88 17.06 19.24
C GLU A 41 7.40 18.01 18.14
N SER A 42 7.90 17.44 17.03
CA SER A 42 8.64 18.17 16.00
C SER A 42 8.01 18.00 14.62
N ALA A 43 7.67 19.14 14.02
CA ALA A 43 7.14 19.19 12.66
C ALA A 43 8.15 18.71 11.60
N ILE A 44 9.46 18.87 11.86
CA ILE A 44 10.52 18.43 10.94
C ILE A 44 10.55 16.91 10.87
N THR A 45 10.41 16.23 12.01
CA THR A 45 10.34 14.76 12.07
C THR A 45 9.19 14.23 11.21
N LEU A 46 8.00 14.84 11.34
CA LEU A 46 6.83 14.44 10.56
C LEU A 46 7.01 14.70 9.05
N THR A 47 7.68 15.79 8.70
CA THR A 47 8.01 16.12 7.31
C THR A 47 8.95 15.09 6.71
N ILE A 48 10.03 14.74 7.40
CA ILE A 48 10.98 13.72 6.96
C ILE A 48 10.30 12.35 6.85
N ALA A 49 9.52 11.95 7.85
CA ALA A 49 8.77 10.70 7.83
C ALA A 49 7.82 10.62 6.63
N SER A 50 7.15 11.71 6.31
CA SER A 50 6.26 11.80 5.13
C SER A 50 7.04 11.68 3.82
N ILE A 51 8.20 12.35 3.71
CA ILE A 51 9.07 12.24 2.53
C ILE A 51 9.50 10.78 2.34
N VAL A 52 9.98 10.12 3.39
CA VAL A 52 10.43 8.72 3.31
C VAL A 52 9.28 7.77 2.94
N ALA A 53 8.05 8.05 3.39
CA ALA A 53 6.89 7.23 3.05
C ALA A 53 6.48 7.34 1.57
N PHE A 54 6.58 8.54 0.97
CA PHE A 54 6.06 8.80 -0.38
C PHE A 54 7.14 8.77 -1.47
N LEU A 55 8.35 9.23 -1.18
CA LEU A 55 9.42 9.41 -2.16
C LEU A 55 9.80 8.11 -2.90
N PRO A 56 9.97 6.96 -2.24
CA PRO A 56 10.30 5.71 -2.95
C PRO A 56 9.20 5.31 -3.94
N ASN A 57 7.93 5.43 -3.54
CA ASN A 57 6.80 5.12 -4.42
C ASN A 57 6.73 6.06 -5.62
N MET A 58 6.99 7.36 -5.42
CA MET A 58 7.00 8.34 -6.49
C MET A 58 8.13 8.09 -7.51
N LEU A 59 9.30 7.67 -7.04
CA LEU A 59 10.46 7.41 -7.91
C LEU A 59 10.37 6.07 -8.63
N ILE A 60 9.94 5.01 -7.92
CA ILE A 60 9.94 3.64 -8.45
C ILE A 60 8.64 3.35 -9.21
N GLY A 61 7.51 3.92 -8.79
CA GLY A 61 6.18 3.66 -9.34
C GLY A 61 6.08 3.76 -10.87
N PRO A 62 6.60 4.82 -11.52
CA PRO A 62 6.57 4.94 -12.98
C PRO A 62 7.30 3.81 -13.73
N PHE A 63 8.35 3.24 -13.13
CA PHE A 63 9.15 2.18 -13.75
C PHE A 63 8.66 0.78 -13.38
N ALA A 64 7.93 0.65 -12.26
CA ALA A 64 7.45 -0.63 -11.75
C ALA A 64 6.59 -1.39 -12.79
N GLY A 65 5.77 -0.69 -13.56
CA GLY A 65 4.95 -1.29 -14.63
C GLY A 65 5.80 -1.97 -15.71
N VAL A 66 6.82 -1.27 -16.22
CA VAL A 66 7.73 -1.81 -17.25
C VAL A 66 8.46 -3.07 -16.76
N TRP A 67 8.77 -3.14 -15.47
CA TRP A 67 9.46 -4.28 -14.88
C TRP A 67 8.51 -5.45 -14.67
N ILE A 68 7.30 -5.18 -14.19
CA ILE A 68 6.26 -6.20 -13.97
C ILE A 68 5.81 -6.81 -15.29
N ASP A 69 5.68 -6.02 -16.36
CA ASP A 69 5.23 -6.50 -17.68
C ASP A 69 6.24 -7.44 -18.34
N ARG A 70 7.53 -7.32 -18.00
CA ARG A 70 8.60 -8.17 -18.53
C ARG A 70 8.75 -9.49 -17.78
N TYR A 71 8.18 -9.59 -16.58
CA TYR A 71 8.15 -10.83 -15.81
C TYR A 71 6.86 -11.58 -16.09
N ASN A 72 6.99 -12.74 -16.73
CA ASN A 72 5.85 -13.63 -16.91
C ASN A 72 5.45 -14.21 -15.55
N ARG A 73 4.16 -14.10 -15.21
CA ARG A 73 3.60 -14.55 -13.93
C ARG A 73 3.12 -15.99 -14.01
#